data_AF-A0A4R5U240-F1
#
_entry.id   AF-A0A4R5U240-F1
#
_cell.length_a   1.000
_cell.length_b   1.000
_cell.length_c   1.000
_cell.angle_alpha   90.00
_cell.angle_beta   90.00
_cell.angle_gamma   90.00
#
_symmetry.space_group_name_H-M   'P 1'
#
loop_
_entity.id
_entity.type
_entity.pdbx_description
1 polymer ?
#
loop_
_entity_poly.entity_id
_entity_poly.type
_entity_poly.pdbx_seq_one_letter_code
_entity_poly.pdbx_strand_id
1 'polypeptide(L)'
;MLAITGRPAACGPRCWTVPPGPVRELKVVKVLQEITGEQVLLELQARSAWNQRDYEQTQRIAEQAAAMAAELKDDNAWWNMTFLQAESLRKQGLVRESAMVARTLQHHPMTGQSAALVARVCTMTSLALQGSGDLADAVVEARRAAESAARIPGQQELHIEAQNALIAALADSDQLNDAWTECLVLAELLEDNPSKQTSGMSYWAIGNVAFLLQRVEDGTKYHRLAAENLSPTNDLDLWARFNRASAALRLAAGVVEPETLECIDRAEMASSIVGGSERDRLELALTRAHWLVLTGQFDAAIERLRAVTSQESLLATHTAAEARFLLGQAYNARHIELEALLNLEASEELFVQSGANDRAAAARQLIHKVQGFD
;
A
#
# COMPACT_ATOMS: atom_id res chain seq x y z
N MET A 1 54.88 72.84 -53.91
CA MET A 1 56.09 72.02 -54.14
C MET A 1 55.69 70.57 -53.87
N LEU A 2 55.32 69.80 -54.91
CA LEU A 2 56.18 68.81 -55.60
C LEU A 2 56.63 67.71 -54.61
N ALA A 3 56.39 66.40 -54.82
CA ALA A 3 56.07 65.66 -56.02
C ALA A 3 55.46 64.28 -55.71
N ILE A 4 54.83 63.73 -56.75
CA ILE A 4 54.30 62.38 -56.94
C ILE A 4 55.45 61.35 -57.08
N THR A 5 55.20 60.10 -56.66
CA THR A 5 55.51 58.76 -57.27
C THR A 5 55.67 57.74 -56.13
N GLY A 6 55.26 56.48 -56.15
CA GLY A 6 54.64 55.57 -57.12
C GLY A 6 54.39 54.23 -56.39
N ARG A 7 53.40 53.45 -56.83
CA ARG A 7 53.15 52.06 -56.34
C ARG A 7 54.22 51.10 -56.86
N PRO A 8 54.44 49.95 -56.18
CA PRO A 8 53.87 48.72 -56.73
C PRO A 8 53.26 47.77 -55.69
N ALA A 9 52.45 46.85 -56.21
CA ALA A 9 51.68 45.83 -55.50
C ALA A 9 52.55 44.79 -54.78
N ALA A 10 52.10 44.37 -53.58
CA ALA A 10 52.57 43.15 -52.93
C ALA A 10 51.37 42.38 -52.35
N CYS A 11 51.34 41.09 -52.65
CA CYS A 11 50.34 40.10 -52.30
C CYS A 11 50.41 39.63 -50.82
N GLY A 12 49.24 39.49 -50.17
CA GLY A 12 48.97 38.57 -49.05
C GLY A 12 49.58 38.92 -47.67
N PRO A 13 49.00 38.46 -46.54
CA PRO A 13 48.24 37.21 -46.38
C PRO A 13 46.76 37.42 -46.03
N ARG A 14 45.91 36.54 -46.56
CA ARG A 14 44.50 36.40 -46.20
C ARG A 14 44.41 35.93 -44.75
N CYS A 15 43.81 36.74 -43.88
CA CYS A 15 43.24 36.25 -42.64
C CYS A 15 42.14 35.25 -42.99
N TRP A 16 42.42 33.96 -42.85
CA TRP A 16 41.39 32.94 -42.78
C TRP A 16 40.75 33.01 -41.39
N THR A 17 39.79 33.91 -41.22
CA THR A 17 38.72 33.65 -40.25
C THR A 17 37.86 32.54 -40.84
N VAL A 18 38.18 31.29 -40.46
CA VAL A 18 37.28 30.16 -40.71
C VAL A 18 36.01 30.45 -39.90
N PRO A 19 34.83 30.62 -40.53
CA PRO A 19 33.58 30.69 -39.79
C PRO A 19 33.40 29.38 -39.02
N PRO A 20 32.80 29.36 -37.81
CA PRO A 20 32.42 28.10 -37.19
C PRO A 20 31.49 27.37 -38.17
N GLY A 21 32.03 26.35 -38.84
CA GLY A 21 31.33 25.67 -39.92
C GLY A 21 30.21 24.77 -39.39
N PRO A 22 29.21 24.47 -40.23
CA PRO A 22 28.01 23.68 -39.88
C PRO A 22 28.32 22.25 -39.41
N VAL A 23 29.56 21.77 -39.56
CA VAL A 23 30.00 20.41 -39.18
C VAL A 23 30.04 20.19 -37.66
N ARG A 24 30.31 21.24 -36.87
CA ARG A 24 30.35 21.12 -35.40
C ARG A 24 28.92 21.10 -34.82
N GLU A 25 28.02 21.89 -35.40
CA GLU A 25 26.59 21.88 -35.07
C GLU A 25 25.92 20.56 -35.47
N LEU A 26 26.19 20.03 -36.67
CA LEU A 26 25.64 18.73 -37.11
C LEU A 26 26.08 17.55 -36.22
N LYS A 27 27.32 17.54 -35.71
CA LYS A 27 27.78 16.51 -34.77
C LYS A 27 27.11 16.64 -33.40
N VAL A 28 26.93 17.86 -32.90
CA VAL A 28 26.23 18.11 -31.62
C VAL A 28 24.76 17.72 -31.73
N VAL A 29 24.09 18.07 -32.83
CA VAL A 29 22.68 17.69 -33.07
C VAL A 29 22.53 16.17 -33.15
N LYS A 30 23.43 15.46 -33.82
CA LYS A 30 23.37 14.00 -33.92
C LYS A 30 23.58 13.31 -32.56
N VAL A 31 24.55 13.78 -31.77
CA VAL A 31 24.81 13.24 -30.41
C VAL A 31 23.63 13.52 -29.49
N LEU A 32 23.05 14.72 -29.54
CA LEU A 32 21.84 15.04 -28.76
C LEU A 32 20.66 14.16 -29.18
N GLN A 33 20.46 13.91 -30.48
CA GLN A 33 19.41 13.00 -30.97
C GLN A 33 19.62 11.55 -30.52
N GLU A 34 20.86 11.06 -30.48
CA GLU A 34 21.19 9.72 -29.98
C GLU A 34 20.90 9.60 -28.47
N ILE A 35 21.30 10.60 -27.66
CA ILE A 35 21.06 10.60 -26.20
C ILE A 35 19.55 10.74 -25.89
N THR A 36 18.81 11.59 -26.60
CA THR A 36 17.36 11.68 -26.45
C THR A 36 16.66 10.39 -26.86
N GLY A 37 17.15 9.70 -27.90
CA GLY A 37 16.62 8.38 -28.30
C GLY A 37 16.85 7.31 -27.24
N GLU A 38 18.02 7.31 -26.60
CA GLU A 38 18.35 6.41 -25.49
C GLU A 38 17.46 6.67 -24.26
N GLN A 39 17.12 7.94 -23.98
CA GLN A 39 16.25 8.33 -22.85
C GLN A 39 14.87 7.73 -22.99
N VAL A 40 14.25 7.96 -24.15
CA VAL A 40 12.91 7.43 -24.44
C VAL A 40 12.90 5.91 -24.38
N LEU A 41 13.98 5.24 -24.82
CA LEU A 41 14.10 3.79 -24.74
C LEU A 41 14.12 3.31 -23.28
N LEU A 42 14.91 3.95 -22.42
CA LEU A 42 14.97 3.60 -20.99
C LEU A 42 13.61 3.81 -20.30
N GLU A 43 12.90 4.91 -20.59
CA GLU A 43 11.56 5.15 -20.04
C GLU A 43 10.56 4.06 -20.42
N LEU A 44 10.57 3.63 -21.69
CA LEU A 44 9.71 2.55 -22.18
C LEU A 44 10.06 1.21 -21.53
N GLN A 45 11.35 0.92 -21.35
CA GLN A 45 11.81 -0.28 -20.67
C GLN A 45 11.39 -0.31 -19.21
N ALA A 46 11.52 0.81 -18.49
CA ALA A 46 11.08 0.92 -17.09
C ALA A 46 9.57 0.65 -16.97
N ARG A 47 8.74 1.23 -17.84
CA ARG A 47 7.29 0.99 -17.87
C ARG A 47 6.94 -0.46 -18.25
N SER A 48 7.70 -1.07 -19.15
CA SER A 48 7.53 -2.48 -19.50
C SER A 48 7.82 -3.39 -18.29
N ALA A 49 8.92 -3.15 -17.58
CA ALA A 49 9.26 -3.89 -16.36
C ALA A 49 8.18 -3.73 -15.29
N TRP A 50 7.64 -2.52 -15.12
CA TRP A 50 6.54 -2.23 -14.19
C TRP A 50 5.30 -3.07 -14.51
N ASN A 51 4.91 -3.11 -15.79
CA ASN A 51 3.75 -3.89 -16.25
C ASN A 51 3.96 -5.40 -16.05
N GLN A 52 5.20 -5.87 -16.07
CA GLN A 52 5.57 -7.27 -15.78
C GLN A 52 5.70 -7.56 -14.28
N ARG A 53 5.47 -6.56 -13.41
CA ARG A 53 5.65 -6.61 -11.96
C ARG A 53 7.10 -6.90 -11.53
N ASP A 54 8.07 -6.65 -12.41
CA ASP A 54 9.50 -6.69 -12.06
C ASP A 54 9.91 -5.34 -11.48
N TYR A 55 9.59 -5.14 -10.20
CA TYR A 55 9.81 -3.88 -9.51
C TYR A 55 11.29 -3.58 -9.27
N GLU A 56 12.13 -4.62 -9.11
CA GLU A 56 13.58 -4.45 -8.96
C GLU A 56 14.21 -3.95 -10.25
N GLN A 57 13.85 -4.54 -11.39
CA GLN A 57 14.29 -4.04 -12.69
C GLN A 57 13.73 -2.65 -12.99
N THR A 58 12.45 -2.41 -12.66
CA THR A 58 11.83 -1.09 -12.82
C THR A 58 12.62 -0.02 -12.07
N GLN A 59 12.97 -0.26 -10.81
CA GLN A 59 13.75 0.67 -10.00
C GLN A 59 15.08 1.01 -10.66
N ARG A 60 15.85 0.00 -11.06
CA ARG A 60 17.19 0.19 -11.65
C ARG A 60 17.13 0.98 -12.96
N ILE A 61 16.17 0.67 -13.84
CA ILE A 61 16.04 1.37 -15.13
C ILE A 61 15.50 2.78 -14.93
N ALA A 62 14.51 2.97 -14.05
CA ALA A 62 13.95 4.30 -13.74
C ALA A 62 15.00 5.23 -13.13
N GLU A 63 15.88 4.72 -12.26
CA GLU A 63 17.01 5.48 -11.71
C GLU A 63 17.99 5.93 -12.80
N GLN A 64 18.34 5.04 -13.73
CA GLN A 64 19.20 5.37 -14.87
C GLN A 64 18.54 6.40 -15.81
N ALA A 65 17.26 6.22 -16.11
CA ALA A 65 16.50 7.13 -16.96
C ALA A 65 16.38 8.53 -16.32
N ALA A 66 16.15 8.60 -15.01
CA ALA A 66 16.13 9.87 -14.27
C ALA A 66 17.49 10.57 -14.30
N ALA A 67 18.59 9.84 -14.07
CA ALA A 67 19.93 10.42 -14.14
C ALA A 67 20.21 11.04 -15.51
N MET A 68 19.86 10.35 -16.60
CA MET A 68 20.06 10.86 -17.95
C MET A 68 19.14 12.04 -18.28
N ALA A 69 17.89 12.02 -17.82
CA ALA A 69 16.98 13.16 -17.95
C ALA A 69 17.51 14.42 -17.24
N ALA A 70 18.16 14.27 -16.08
CA ALA A 70 18.81 15.38 -15.39
C ALA A 70 19.98 15.96 -16.20
N GLU A 71 20.80 15.12 -16.85
CA GLU A 71 21.89 15.57 -17.74
C GLU A 71 21.36 16.37 -18.94
N LEU A 72 20.21 15.94 -19.49
CA LEU A 72 19.51 16.61 -20.58
C LEU A 72 18.69 17.83 -20.15
N LYS A 73 18.54 18.07 -18.83
CA LYS A 73 17.66 19.09 -18.24
C LYS A 73 16.20 18.94 -18.69
N ASP A 74 15.77 17.69 -18.84
CA ASP A 74 14.38 17.36 -19.08
C ASP A 74 13.69 17.07 -17.74
N ASP A 75 13.19 18.14 -17.13
CA ASP A 75 12.55 18.07 -15.82
C ASP A 75 11.31 17.15 -15.82
N ASN A 76 10.60 17.02 -16.95
CA ASN A 76 9.40 16.17 -17.05
C ASN A 76 9.77 14.68 -17.01
N ALA A 77 10.75 14.29 -17.84
CA ALA A 77 11.23 12.92 -17.86
C ALA A 77 11.89 12.55 -16.52
N TRP A 78 12.68 13.46 -15.96
CA TRP A 78 13.29 13.29 -14.64
C TRP A 78 12.20 13.03 -13.59
N TRP A 79 11.19 13.89 -13.51
CA TRP A 79 10.14 13.76 -12.51
C TRP A 79 9.38 12.44 -12.66
N ASN A 80 9.00 12.07 -13.88
CA ASN A 80 8.26 10.83 -14.14
C ASN A 80 9.06 9.58 -13.77
N MET A 81 10.36 9.55 -14.10
CA MET A 81 11.22 8.41 -13.80
C MET A 81 11.58 8.32 -12.31
N THR A 82 11.84 9.44 -11.65
CA THR A 82 12.04 9.48 -10.19
C THR A 82 10.76 9.08 -9.44
N PHE A 83 9.57 9.45 -9.95
CA PHE A 83 8.30 8.99 -9.37
C PHE A 83 8.13 7.47 -9.51
N LEU A 84 8.39 6.93 -10.71
CA LEU A 84 8.34 5.49 -10.95
C LEU A 84 9.36 4.70 -10.10
N GLN A 85 10.54 5.27 -9.88
CA GLN A 85 11.54 4.74 -8.96
C GLN A 85 10.97 4.65 -7.53
N ALA A 86 10.41 5.75 -7.00
CA ALA A 86 9.80 5.75 -5.66
C ALA A 86 8.68 4.72 -5.52
N GLU A 87 7.83 4.59 -6.55
CA GLU A 87 6.76 3.59 -6.60
C GLU A 87 7.29 2.16 -6.55
N SER A 88 8.33 1.87 -7.35
CA SER A 88 8.94 0.55 -7.42
C SER A 88 9.61 0.16 -6.11
N LEU A 89 10.29 1.08 -5.42
CA LEU A 89 10.87 0.86 -4.09
C LEU A 89 9.78 0.49 -3.07
N ARG A 90 8.66 1.22 -3.08
CA ARG A 90 7.53 0.93 -2.18
C ARG A 90 6.93 -0.44 -2.44
N LYS A 91 6.78 -0.84 -3.71
CA LYS A 91 6.26 -2.17 -4.09
C LYS A 91 7.19 -3.31 -3.69
N GLN A 92 8.49 -3.05 -3.56
CA GLN A 92 9.46 -4.00 -3.02
C GLN A 92 9.49 -4.06 -1.48
N GLY A 93 8.77 -3.17 -0.79
CA GLY A 93 8.82 -3.04 0.67
C GLY A 93 9.99 -2.18 1.18
N LEU A 94 10.76 -1.56 0.29
CA LEU A 94 11.83 -0.60 0.60
C LEU A 94 11.23 0.79 0.89
N VAL A 95 10.40 0.84 1.93
CA VAL A 95 9.53 1.97 2.25
C VAL A 95 10.30 3.22 2.67
N ARG A 96 11.44 3.08 3.36
CA ARG A 96 12.27 4.22 3.79
C ARG A 96 12.97 4.87 2.61
N GLU A 97 13.51 4.05 1.72
CA GLU A 97 14.14 4.47 0.47
C GLU A 97 13.12 5.17 -0.44
N SER A 98 11.92 4.61 -0.55
CA SER A 98 10.81 5.24 -1.28
C SER A 98 10.48 6.63 -0.72
N ALA A 99 10.39 6.79 0.61
CA ALA A 99 10.15 8.08 1.25
C ALA A 99 11.27 9.10 0.96
N MET A 100 12.53 8.66 0.94
CA MET A 100 13.66 9.52 0.57
C MET A 100 13.56 10.03 -0.87
N VAL A 101 13.26 9.14 -1.82
CA VAL A 101 13.09 9.54 -3.24
C VAL A 101 11.87 10.46 -3.41
N ALA A 102 10.76 10.17 -2.73
CA ALA A 102 9.57 11.02 -2.75
C ALA A 102 9.84 12.43 -2.19
N ARG A 103 10.67 12.57 -1.14
CA ARG A 103 11.10 13.88 -0.65
C ARG A 103 11.92 14.65 -1.69
N THR A 104 12.76 13.99 -2.49
CA THR A 104 13.48 14.65 -3.60
C THR A 104 12.50 15.24 -4.61
N LEU A 105 11.44 14.51 -4.96
CA LEU A 105 10.37 15.01 -5.82
C LEU A 105 9.62 16.18 -5.18
N GLN A 106 9.36 16.13 -3.88
CA GLN A 106 8.61 17.16 -3.15
C GLN A 106 9.32 18.53 -3.19
N HIS A 107 10.66 18.54 -3.18
CA HIS A 107 11.47 19.75 -3.25
C HIS A 107 11.70 20.25 -4.69
N HIS A 108 11.33 19.47 -5.71
CA HIS A 108 11.52 19.87 -7.10
C HIS A 108 10.54 21.01 -7.50
N PRO A 109 11.01 22.09 -8.17
CA PRO A 109 10.16 23.23 -8.52
C PRO A 109 8.88 22.89 -9.28
N MET A 110 8.92 21.89 -10.17
CA MET A 110 7.73 21.42 -10.89
C MET A 110 6.61 20.96 -9.95
N THR A 111 6.95 20.29 -8.84
CA THR A 111 5.95 19.78 -7.90
C THR A 111 5.20 20.94 -7.25
N GLY A 112 5.91 21.99 -6.81
CA GLY A 112 5.30 23.17 -6.20
C GLY A 112 4.39 23.97 -7.14
N GLN A 113 4.53 23.82 -8.46
CA GLN A 113 3.76 24.54 -9.47
C GLN A 113 2.48 23.81 -9.91
N SER A 114 2.30 22.54 -9.50
CA SER A 114 1.16 21.72 -9.93
C SER A 114 0.52 21.01 -8.75
N ALA A 115 -0.74 21.35 -8.44
CA ALA A 115 -1.51 20.68 -7.39
C ALA A 115 -1.60 19.16 -7.63
N ALA A 116 -1.64 18.72 -8.89
CA ALA A 116 -1.67 17.29 -9.24
C ALA A 116 -0.37 16.58 -8.83
N LEU A 117 0.78 17.22 -9.08
CA LEU A 117 2.08 16.66 -8.68
C LEU A 117 2.26 16.70 -7.16
N VAL A 118 1.80 17.77 -6.49
CA VAL A 118 1.75 17.81 -5.02
C VAL A 118 0.95 16.64 -4.49
N ALA A 119 -0.28 16.43 -4.97
CA ALA A 119 -1.13 15.33 -4.54
C ALA A 119 -0.44 13.97 -4.72
N ARG A 120 0.11 13.68 -5.91
CA ARG A 120 0.81 12.41 -6.19
C ARG A 120 2.00 12.16 -5.26
N VAL A 121 2.85 13.17 -5.05
CA VAL A 121 4.05 13.03 -4.20
C VAL A 121 3.69 12.91 -2.74
N CYS A 122 2.72 13.69 -2.26
CA CYS A 122 2.29 13.63 -0.87
C CYS A 122 1.58 12.28 -0.57
N THR A 123 0.76 11.76 -1.51
CA THR A 123 0.20 10.40 -1.42
C THR A 123 1.31 9.34 -1.33
N MET A 124 2.32 9.40 -2.20
CA MET A 124 3.46 8.46 -2.16
C MET A 124 4.21 8.53 -0.83
N THR A 125 4.49 9.74 -0.37
CA THR A 125 5.22 10.00 0.87
C THR A 125 4.45 9.48 2.07
N SER A 126 3.14 9.74 2.14
CA SER A 126 2.25 9.21 3.17
C SER A 126 2.31 7.68 3.24
N LEU A 127 2.13 6.99 2.10
CA LEU A 127 2.14 5.52 2.06
C LEU A 127 3.50 4.94 2.48
N ALA A 128 4.59 5.62 2.14
CA ALA A 128 5.95 5.22 2.51
C ALA A 128 6.22 5.43 4.02
N LEU A 129 5.78 6.55 4.58
CA LEU A 129 5.87 6.85 6.02
C LEU A 129 5.00 5.89 6.85
N GLN A 130 3.77 5.65 6.41
CA GLN A 130 2.87 4.67 7.01
C GLN A 130 3.53 3.28 7.08
N GLY A 131 4.07 2.79 5.96
CA GLY A 131 4.78 1.51 5.92
C GLY A 131 6.06 1.46 6.77
N SER A 132 6.64 2.61 7.12
CA SER A 132 7.81 2.73 7.98
C SER A 132 7.48 2.87 9.47
N GLY A 133 6.20 3.07 9.81
CA GLY A 133 5.71 3.33 11.16
C GLY A 133 5.71 4.81 11.59
N ASP A 134 6.03 5.73 10.69
CA ASP A 134 6.07 7.18 10.96
C ASP A 134 4.67 7.79 10.79
N LEU A 135 3.72 7.31 11.60
CA LEU A 135 2.28 7.49 11.40
C LEU A 135 1.81 8.95 11.46
N ALA A 136 2.36 9.75 12.38
CA ALA A 136 2.00 11.16 12.52
C ALA A 136 2.34 11.97 11.26
N ASP A 137 3.55 11.77 10.71
CA ASP A 137 3.98 12.44 9.48
C ASP A 137 3.21 11.90 8.27
N ALA A 138 2.85 10.61 8.27
CA ALA A 138 2.01 10.03 7.23
C ALA A 138 0.66 10.74 7.13
N VAL A 139 -0.01 11.00 8.26
CA VAL A 139 -1.29 11.75 8.30
C VAL A 139 -1.13 13.16 7.75
N VAL A 140 -0.05 13.87 8.09
CA VAL A 140 0.20 15.23 7.60
C VAL A 140 0.32 15.25 6.07
N GLU A 141 1.12 14.34 5.50
CA GLU A 141 1.29 14.25 4.05
C GLU A 141 0.00 13.79 3.35
N ALA A 142 -0.76 12.86 3.95
CA ALA A 142 -2.01 12.40 3.38
C ALA A 142 -3.08 13.49 3.32
N ARG A 143 -3.21 14.30 4.37
CA ARG A 143 -4.14 15.45 4.37
C ARG A 143 -3.78 16.45 3.28
N ARG A 144 -2.50 16.79 3.17
CA ARG A 144 -2.00 17.66 2.11
C ARG A 144 -2.28 17.10 0.72
N ALA A 145 -2.18 15.78 0.55
CA ALA A 145 -2.51 15.11 -0.71
C ALA A 145 -3.99 15.25 -1.07
N ALA A 146 -4.89 14.89 -0.13
CA ALA A 146 -6.34 14.95 -0.33
C ALA A 146 -6.80 16.40 -0.60
N GLU A 147 -6.32 17.37 0.18
CA GLU A 147 -6.62 18.80 -0.04
C GLU A 147 -6.14 19.30 -1.41
N SER A 148 -4.98 18.83 -1.88
CA SER A 148 -4.44 19.22 -3.19
C SER A 148 -5.23 18.59 -4.32
N ALA A 149 -5.61 17.31 -4.19
CA ALA A 149 -6.38 16.59 -5.19
C ALA A 149 -7.81 17.13 -5.34
N ALA A 150 -8.47 17.48 -4.23
CA ALA A 150 -9.82 18.04 -4.22
C ALA A 150 -9.94 19.36 -5.02
N ARG A 151 -8.84 20.10 -5.20
CA ARG A 151 -8.80 21.38 -5.95
C ARG A 151 -8.71 21.19 -7.46
N ILE A 152 -8.68 19.96 -7.97
CA ILE A 152 -8.40 19.66 -9.38
C ILE A 152 -9.65 19.06 -10.04
N PRO A 153 -10.46 19.87 -10.75
CA PRO A 153 -11.64 19.37 -11.44
C PRO A 153 -11.26 18.30 -12.48
N GLY A 154 -12.07 17.24 -12.56
CA GLY A 154 -11.89 16.17 -13.55
C GLY A 154 -10.80 15.15 -13.25
N GLN A 155 -10.12 15.23 -12.09
CA GLN A 155 -9.14 14.22 -11.65
C GLN A 155 -9.64 13.43 -10.43
N GLN A 156 -10.83 12.83 -10.55
CA GLN A 156 -11.45 12.06 -9.47
C GLN A 156 -10.62 10.86 -9.02
N GLU A 157 -9.95 10.15 -9.93
CA GLU A 157 -9.10 9.01 -9.57
C GLU A 157 -7.96 9.42 -8.63
N LEU A 158 -7.29 10.54 -8.92
CA LEU A 158 -6.25 11.10 -8.06
C LEU A 158 -6.81 11.49 -6.67
N HIS A 159 -8.03 12.03 -6.64
CA HIS A 159 -8.71 12.36 -5.39
C HIS A 159 -9.03 11.10 -4.58
N ILE A 160 -9.57 10.06 -5.22
CA ILE A 160 -9.85 8.76 -4.59
C ILE A 160 -8.56 8.13 -4.04
N GLU A 161 -7.45 8.16 -4.78
CA GLU A 161 -6.17 7.63 -4.31
C GLU A 161 -5.64 8.38 -3.07
N ALA A 162 -5.67 9.72 -3.10
CA ALA A 162 -5.26 10.53 -1.96
C ALA A 162 -6.15 10.30 -0.74
N GLN A 163 -7.46 10.16 -0.96
CA GLN A 163 -8.44 9.91 0.10
C GLN A 163 -8.24 8.54 0.75
N ASN A 164 -7.96 7.49 -0.05
CA ASN A 164 -7.61 6.17 0.47
C ASN A 164 -6.34 6.22 1.34
N ALA A 165 -5.31 6.94 0.90
CA ALA A 165 -4.09 7.09 1.68
C ALA A 165 -4.33 7.82 3.01
N LEU A 166 -5.20 8.86 3.01
CA LEU A 166 -5.59 9.57 4.22
C LEU A 166 -6.36 8.69 5.20
N ILE A 167 -7.36 7.95 4.73
CA ILE A 167 -8.13 7.01 5.56
C ILE A 167 -7.19 5.98 6.19
N ALA A 168 -6.28 5.41 5.41
CA ALA A 168 -5.35 4.40 5.91
C ALA A 168 -4.40 4.97 6.97
N ALA A 169 -3.82 6.15 6.73
CA ALA A 169 -2.94 6.81 7.69
C ALA A 169 -3.67 7.18 8.99
N LEU A 170 -4.91 7.68 8.91
CA LEU A 170 -5.73 8.00 10.07
C LEU A 170 -6.11 6.75 10.87
N ALA A 171 -6.51 5.67 10.17
CA ALA A 171 -6.90 4.42 10.82
C ALA A 171 -5.73 3.78 11.57
N ASP A 172 -4.54 3.72 10.95
CA ASP A 172 -3.35 3.17 11.61
C ASP A 172 -2.84 4.07 12.75
N SER A 173 -3.13 5.37 12.69
CA SER A 173 -2.81 6.34 13.75
C SER A 173 -3.83 6.38 14.89
N ASP A 174 -4.77 5.41 14.94
CA ASP A 174 -5.86 5.35 15.94
C ASP A 174 -6.80 6.57 15.93
N GLN A 175 -6.86 7.30 14.80
CA GLN A 175 -7.76 8.44 14.58
C GLN A 175 -9.03 8.00 13.85
N LEU A 176 -9.71 6.98 14.37
CA LEU A 176 -10.80 6.29 13.68
C LEU A 176 -12.01 7.19 13.36
N ASN A 177 -12.35 8.15 14.22
CA ASN A 177 -13.45 9.08 13.97
C ASN A 177 -13.16 10.03 12.79
N ASP A 178 -11.92 10.51 12.70
CA ASP A 178 -11.46 11.31 11.56
C ASP A 178 -11.44 10.45 10.30
N ALA A 179 -10.89 9.23 10.38
CA ALA A 179 -10.89 8.27 9.28
C ALA A 179 -12.31 8.02 8.74
N TRP A 180 -13.31 7.92 9.64
CA TRP A 180 -14.70 7.75 9.24
C TRP A 180 -15.28 8.97 8.52
N THR A 181 -14.95 10.17 8.97
CA THR A 181 -15.36 11.40 8.27
C THR A 181 -14.81 11.40 6.85
N GLU A 182 -13.54 11.03 6.69
CA GLU A 182 -12.90 10.91 5.37
C GLU A 182 -13.46 9.73 4.54
N CYS A 183 -13.96 8.66 5.17
CA CYS A 183 -14.67 7.58 4.49
C CYS A 183 -15.98 8.04 3.86
N LEU A 184 -16.71 8.98 4.50
CA LEU A 184 -17.94 9.54 3.96
C LEU A 184 -17.66 10.37 2.69
N VAL A 185 -16.60 11.19 2.73
CA VAL A 185 -16.12 11.92 1.54
C VAL A 185 -15.76 10.95 0.42
N LEU A 186 -15.04 9.87 0.73
CA LEU A 186 -14.69 8.85 -0.25
C LEU A 186 -15.94 8.17 -0.84
N ALA A 187 -16.93 7.83 -0.02
CA ALA A 187 -18.16 7.21 -0.49
C ALA A 187 -18.89 8.09 -1.52
N GLU A 188 -18.99 9.40 -1.27
CA GLU A 188 -19.57 10.37 -2.22
C GLU A 188 -18.78 10.38 -3.55
N LEU A 189 -17.45 10.40 -3.49
CA LEU A 189 -16.60 10.37 -4.70
C LEU A 189 -16.79 9.10 -5.55
N LEU A 190 -17.10 7.97 -4.91
CA LEU A 190 -17.28 6.68 -5.59
C LEU A 190 -18.64 6.58 -6.31
N GLU A 191 -19.67 7.29 -5.83
CA GLU A 191 -20.96 7.35 -6.52
C GLU A 191 -20.82 8.03 -7.89
N ASP A 192 -19.92 9.02 -7.98
CA ASP A 192 -19.67 9.80 -9.19
C ASP A 192 -18.61 9.18 -10.13
N ASN A 193 -17.90 8.11 -9.73
CA ASN A 193 -16.80 7.52 -10.50
C ASN A 193 -16.85 5.96 -10.57
N PRO A 194 -17.24 5.38 -11.72
CA PRO A 194 -17.57 3.96 -11.84
C PRO A 194 -16.38 3.02 -12.10
N SER A 195 -15.12 3.41 -11.88
CA SER A 195 -13.98 2.50 -12.13
C SER A 195 -13.99 1.32 -11.13
N LYS A 196 -14.50 0.16 -11.56
CA LYS A 196 -14.79 -0.99 -10.67
C LYS A 196 -13.67 -1.36 -9.71
N GLN A 197 -12.43 -1.53 -10.17
CA GLN A 197 -11.33 -1.98 -9.29
C GLN A 197 -10.97 -0.96 -8.20
N THR A 198 -10.79 0.30 -8.58
CA THR A 198 -10.48 1.39 -7.63
C THR A 198 -11.60 1.57 -6.62
N SER A 199 -12.86 1.45 -7.06
CA SER A 199 -14.03 1.44 -6.18
C SER A 199 -14.00 0.26 -5.21
N GLY A 200 -13.61 -0.93 -5.66
CA GLY A 200 -13.50 -2.13 -4.81
C GLY A 200 -12.53 -1.97 -3.64
N MET A 201 -11.32 -1.46 -3.89
CA MET A 201 -10.35 -1.18 -2.83
C MET A 201 -10.83 -0.08 -1.87
N SER A 202 -11.49 0.93 -2.42
CA SER A 202 -12.02 2.07 -1.65
C SER A 202 -13.15 1.64 -0.71
N TYR A 203 -14.11 0.86 -1.22
CA TYR A 203 -15.16 0.27 -0.39
C TYR A 203 -14.60 -0.66 0.67
N TRP A 204 -13.55 -1.41 0.36
CA TRP A 204 -12.88 -2.25 1.36
C TRP A 204 -12.28 -1.41 2.50
N ALA A 205 -11.59 -0.31 2.17
CA ALA A 205 -11.05 0.61 3.18
C ALA A 205 -12.14 1.19 4.08
N ILE A 206 -13.26 1.66 3.51
CA ILE A 206 -14.40 2.19 4.26
C ILE A 206 -14.97 1.12 5.21
N GLY A 207 -15.16 -0.11 4.70
CA GLY A 207 -15.67 -1.22 5.50
C GLY A 207 -14.75 -1.58 6.67
N ASN A 208 -13.43 -1.52 6.48
CA ASN A 208 -12.46 -1.78 7.55
C ASN A 208 -12.60 -0.75 8.68
N VAL A 209 -12.67 0.54 8.35
CA VAL A 209 -12.87 1.60 9.36
C VAL A 209 -14.20 1.43 10.08
N ALA A 210 -15.27 1.08 9.36
CA ALA A 210 -16.57 0.81 9.97
C ALA A 210 -16.50 -0.34 11.00
N PHE A 211 -15.83 -1.45 10.67
CA PHE A 211 -15.64 -2.56 11.63
C PHE A 211 -14.79 -2.15 12.84
N LEU A 212 -13.73 -1.38 12.63
CA LEU A 212 -12.89 -0.86 13.74
C LEU A 212 -13.70 0.04 14.69
N LEU A 213 -14.65 0.81 14.16
CA LEU A 213 -15.60 1.61 14.93
C LEU A 213 -16.81 0.83 15.46
N GLN A 214 -16.85 -0.49 15.32
CA GLN A 214 -18.00 -1.34 15.70
C GLN A 214 -19.31 -0.97 14.98
N ARG A 215 -19.23 -0.32 13.81
CA ARG A 215 -20.37 -0.02 12.92
C ARG A 215 -20.63 -1.21 12.01
N VAL A 216 -21.10 -2.30 12.59
CA VAL A 216 -21.21 -3.61 11.93
C VAL A 216 -22.03 -3.56 10.63
N GLU A 217 -23.17 -2.85 10.64
CA GLU A 217 -24.04 -2.74 9.47
C GLU A 217 -23.34 -2.03 8.30
N ASP A 218 -22.67 -0.91 8.58
CA ASP A 218 -21.88 -0.16 7.60
C ASP A 218 -20.72 -1.02 7.08
N GLY A 219 -20.00 -1.70 7.97
CA GLY A 219 -18.89 -2.60 7.61
C GLY A 219 -19.32 -3.71 6.66
N THR A 220 -20.42 -4.38 6.98
CA THR A 220 -21.01 -5.43 6.14
C THR A 220 -21.46 -4.89 4.79
N LYS A 221 -22.10 -3.72 4.74
CA LYS A 221 -22.51 -3.05 3.51
C LYS A 221 -21.30 -2.78 2.60
N TYR A 222 -20.27 -2.14 3.12
CA TYR A 222 -19.12 -1.73 2.32
C TYR A 222 -18.21 -2.91 1.92
N HIS A 223 -18.06 -3.95 2.76
CA HIS A 223 -17.40 -5.19 2.32
C HIS A 223 -18.17 -5.91 1.22
N ARG A 224 -19.51 -5.87 1.21
CA ARG A 224 -20.30 -6.41 0.09
C ARG A 224 -20.02 -5.64 -1.21
N LEU A 225 -20.07 -4.31 -1.15
CA LEU A 225 -19.73 -3.45 -2.30
C LEU A 225 -18.29 -3.69 -2.80
N ALA A 226 -17.35 -3.91 -1.89
CA ALA A 226 -15.98 -4.29 -2.25
C ALA A 226 -15.92 -5.63 -3.00
N ALA A 227 -16.62 -6.65 -2.51
CA ALA A 227 -16.67 -7.97 -3.13
C ALA A 227 -17.30 -7.95 -4.53
N GLU A 228 -18.29 -7.09 -4.78
CA GLU A 228 -18.92 -6.89 -6.09
C GLU A 228 -17.96 -6.27 -7.13
N ASN A 229 -16.92 -5.58 -6.65
CA ASN A 229 -16.02 -4.77 -7.46
C ASN A 229 -14.59 -5.35 -7.58
N LEU A 230 -14.23 -6.29 -6.70
CA LEU A 230 -12.96 -7.01 -6.74
C LEU A 230 -13.14 -8.38 -7.39
N SER A 231 -12.36 -8.65 -8.44
CA SER A 231 -12.43 -9.91 -9.20
C SER A 231 -11.11 -10.69 -9.14
N PRO A 232 -11.15 -12.03 -8.96
CA PRO A 232 -9.96 -12.88 -9.02
C PRO A 232 -9.32 -12.89 -10.42
N THR A 233 -10.06 -12.57 -11.48
CA THR A 233 -9.51 -12.50 -12.86
C THR A 233 -8.61 -11.30 -13.10
N ASN A 234 -8.72 -10.27 -12.26
CA ASN A 234 -7.97 -9.04 -12.40
C ASN A 234 -6.71 -9.06 -11.53
N ASP A 235 -6.87 -9.41 -10.26
CA ASP A 235 -5.75 -9.59 -9.34
C ASP A 235 -6.12 -10.63 -8.27
N LEU A 236 -5.70 -11.88 -8.49
CA LEU A 236 -5.99 -13.00 -7.60
C LEU A 236 -5.38 -12.80 -6.20
N ASP A 237 -4.23 -12.13 -6.12
CA ASP A 237 -3.53 -11.90 -4.85
C ASP A 237 -4.26 -10.85 -4.00
N LEU A 238 -4.63 -9.72 -4.62
CA LEU A 238 -5.49 -8.71 -3.97
C LEU A 238 -6.83 -9.32 -3.54
N TRP A 239 -7.45 -10.12 -4.40
CA TRP A 239 -8.71 -10.78 -4.08
C TRP A 239 -8.59 -11.75 -2.91
N ALA A 240 -7.50 -12.53 -2.84
CA ALA A 240 -7.22 -13.42 -1.71
C ALA A 240 -7.06 -12.63 -0.40
N ARG A 241 -6.27 -11.55 -0.43
CA ARG A 241 -6.05 -10.66 0.72
C ARG A 241 -7.33 -10.02 1.21
N PHE A 242 -8.15 -9.52 0.28
CA PHE A 242 -9.47 -8.97 0.58
C PHE A 242 -10.35 -9.98 1.33
N ASN A 243 -10.53 -11.19 0.79
CA ASN A 243 -11.40 -12.20 1.38
C ASN A 243 -10.89 -12.63 2.77
N ARG A 244 -9.58 -12.84 2.92
CA ARG A 244 -8.97 -13.22 4.21
C ARG A 244 -9.18 -12.14 5.27
N ALA A 245 -8.82 -10.89 4.97
CA ALA A 245 -8.94 -9.79 5.91
C ALA A 245 -10.41 -9.47 6.25
N SER A 246 -11.30 -9.53 5.25
CA SER A 246 -12.73 -9.31 5.45
C SER A 246 -13.36 -10.36 6.35
N ALA A 247 -13.02 -11.64 6.16
CA ALA A 247 -13.45 -12.71 7.05
C ALA A 247 -12.97 -12.48 8.49
N ALA A 248 -11.69 -12.15 8.68
CA ALA A 248 -11.13 -11.92 10.00
C ALA A 248 -11.83 -10.76 10.75
N LEU A 249 -12.04 -9.61 10.08
CA LEU A 249 -12.72 -8.45 10.68
C LEU A 249 -14.19 -8.73 11.00
N ARG A 250 -14.90 -9.40 10.08
CA ARG A 250 -16.30 -9.80 10.29
C ARG A 250 -16.44 -10.72 11.50
N LEU A 251 -15.59 -11.73 11.62
CA LEU A 251 -15.58 -12.63 12.77
C LEU A 251 -15.23 -11.91 14.08
N ALA A 252 -14.25 -11.01 14.06
CA ALA A 252 -13.90 -10.20 15.23
C ALA A 252 -15.07 -9.30 15.69
N ALA A 253 -15.93 -8.88 14.77
CA ALA A 253 -17.17 -8.15 15.05
C ALA A 253 -18.37 -9.07 15.35
N GLY A 254 -18.18 -10.39 15.43
CA GLY A 254 -19.24 -11.36 15.69
C GLY A 254 -20.20 -11.62 14.53
N VAL A 255 -19.83 -11.24 13.30
CA VAL A 255 -20.66 -11.44 12.10
C VAL A 255 -20.47 -12.87 11.58
N VAL A 256 -21.47 -13.72 11.81
CA VAL A 256 -21.47 -15.14 11.44
C VAL A 256 -22.53 -15.42 10.37
N GLU A 257 -22.36 -14.77 9.21
CA GLU A 257 -23.26 -14.86 8.06
C GLU A 257 -22.67 -15.75 6.95
N PRO A 258 -23.50 -16.30 6.04
CA PRO A 258 -23.02 -17.09 4.90
C PRO A 258 -21.90 -16.41 4.10
N GLU A 259 -22.00 -15.10 3.87
CA GLU A 259 -20.99 -14.33 3.16
C GLU A 259 -19.63 -14.29 3.87
N THR A 260 -19.61 -14.40 5.20
CA THR A 260 -18.36 -14.50 5.96
C THR A 260 -17.71 -15.85 5.74
N LEU A 261 -18.49 -16.94 5.74
CA LEU A 261 -18.00 -18.27 5.39
C LEU A 261 -17.49 -18.34 3.96
N GLU A 262 -18.23 -17.74 3.01
CA GLU A 262 -17.78 -17.64 1.61
C GLU A 262 -16.44 -16.91 1.49
N CYS A 263 -16.21 -15.84 2.26
CA CYS A 263 -14.91 -15.16 2.28
C CYS A 263 -13.79 -16.11 2.74
N ILE A 264 -14.03 -16.93 3.77
CA ILE A 264 -13.06 -17.92 4.24
C ILE A 264 -12.78 -18.96 3.15
N ASP A 265 -13.83 -19.54 2.55
CA ASP A 265 -13.71 -20.54 1.48
C ASP A 265 -12.93 -19.99 0.28
N ARG A 266 -13.23 -18.75 -0.13
CA ARG A 266 -12.55 -18.05 -1.23
C ARG A 266 -11.07 -17.80 -0.92
N ALA A 267 -10.76 -17.37 0.30
CA ALA A 267 -9.38 -17.15 0.72
C ALA A 267 -8.57 -18.45 0.75
N GLU A 268 -9.15 -19.55 1.24
CA GLU A 268 -8.52 -20.88 1.24
C GLU A 268 -8.27 -21.38 -0.19
N MET A 269 -9.25 -21.23 -1.08
CA MET A 269 -9.10 -21.58 -2.48
C MET A 269 -7.99 -20.77 -3.16
N ALA A 270 -7.99 -19.45 -3.01
CA ALA A 270 -6.98 -18.60 -3.64
C ALA A 270 -5.56 -18.89 -3.11
N SER A 271 -5.42 -19.06 -1.79
CA SER A 271 -4.13 -19.40 -1.18
C SER A 271 -3.60 -20.76 -1.65
N SER A 272 -4.47 -21.73 -1.95
CA SER A 272 -4.05 -23.01 -2.54
C SER A 272 -3.47 -22.89 -3.96
N ILE A 273 -3.78 -21.80 -4.67
CA ILE A 273 -3.35 -21.55 -6.05
C ILE A 273 -2.09 -20.66 -6.07
N VAL A 274 -2.15 -19.50 -5.41
CA VAL A 274 -1.06 -18.51 -5.39
C VAL A 274 0.08 -18.98 -4.46
N GLY A 275 -0.24 -19.87 -3.52
CA GLY A 275 0.63 -20.19 -2.41
C GLY A 275 0.51 -19.14 -1.31
N GLY A 276 1.56 -19.04 -0.51
CA GLY A 276 1.62 -18.17 0.66
C GLY A 276 2.69 -18.67 1.62
N SER A 277 3.12 -17.80 2.53
CA SER A 277 4.01 -18.20 3.60
C SER A 277 3.30 -19.18 4.54
N GLU A 278 4.08 -19.95 5.30
CA GLU A 278 3.48 -20.84 6.32
C GLU A 278 2.65 -20.04 7.34
N ARG A 279 3.10 -18.83 7.67
CA ARG A 279 2.36 -17.89 8.50
C ARG A 279 0.99 -17.53 7.91
N ASP A 280 0.91 -17.24 6.61
CA ASP A 280 -0.38 -16.91 5.97
C ASP A 280 -1.37 -18.07 6.06
N ARG A 281 -0.88 -19.32 5.92
CA ARG A 281 -1.70 -20.54 6.07
C ARG A 281 -2.21 -20.69 7.50
N LEU A 282 -1.36 -20.43 8.49
CA LEU A 282 -1.76 -20.48 9.90
C LEU A 282 -2.79 -19.40 10.26
N GLU A 283 -2.60 -18.16 9.77
CA GLU A 283 -3.57 -17.06 9.97
C GLU A 283 -4.94 -17.38 9.33
N LEU A 284 -4.94 -18.02 8.16
CA LEU A 284 -6.17 -18.46 7.51
C LEU A 284 -6.83 -19.64 8.25
N ALA A 285 -6.05 -20.61 8.72
CA ALA A 285 -6.54 -21.72 9.54
C ALA A 285 -7.15 -21.21 10.86
N LEU A 286 -6.54 -20.19 11.48
CA LEU A 286 -7.07 -19.50 12.64
C LEU A 286 -8.39 -18.81 12.33
N THR A 287 -8.50 -18.13 11.18
CA THR A 287 -9.75 -17.48 10.74
C THR A 287 -10.89 -18.51 10.61
N ARG A 288 -10.62 -19.67 9.99
CA ARG A 288 -11.60 -20.76 9.94
C ARG A 288 -11.95 -21.30 11.32
N ALA A 289 -10.96 -21.49 12.19
CA ALA A 289 -11.22 -21.95 13.55
C ALA A 289 -12.09 -20.98 14.34
N HIS A 290 -11.90 -19.68 14.18
CA HIS A 290 -12.73 -18.66 14.80
C HIS A 290 -14.21 -18.78 14.33
N TRP A 291 -14.45 -18.98 13.03
CA TRP A 291 -15.79 -19.31 12.53
C TRP A 291 -16.39 -20.56 13.21
N LEU A 292 -15.60 -21.62 13.37
CA LEU A 292 -16.07 -22.86 14.02
C LEU A 292 -16.42 -22.63 15.50
N VAL A 293 -15.64 -21.84 16.23
CA VAL A 293 -15.94 -21.47 17.63
C VAL A 293 -17.26 -20.69 17.69
N LEU A 294 -17.42 -19.66 16.86
CA LEU A 294 -18.62 -18.82 16.86
C LEU A 294 -19.88 -19.57 16.39
N THR A 295 -19.74 -20.60 15.57
CA THR A 295 -20.85 -21.47 15.13
C THR A 295 -21.08 -22.70 16.01
N GLY A 296 -20.34 -22.83 17.13
CA GLY A 296 -20.52 -23.93 18.09
C GLY A 296 -19.94 -25.29 17.66
N GLN A 297 -19.14 -25.33 16.59
CA GLN A 297 -18.48 -26.54 16.09
C GLN A 297 -17.16 -26.79 16.83
N PHE A 298 -17.24 -26.90 18.16
CA PHE A 298 -16.09 -26.86 19.05
C PHE A 298 -15.09 -28.01 18.85
N ASP A 299 -15.55 -29.24 18.59
CA ASP A 299 -14.63 -30.38 18.39
C ASP A 299 -13.74 -30.15 17.15
N ALA A 300 -14.31 -29.67 16.04
CA ALA A 300 -13.57 -29.31 14.84
C ALA A 300 -12.69 -28.07 15.04
N ALA A 301 -13.14 -27.10 15.86
CA ALA A 301 -12.34 -25.94 16.23
C ALA A 301 -11.09 -26.35 17.02
N ILE A 302 -11.23 -27.24 18.01
CA ILE A 302 -10.14 -27.75 18.84
C ILE A 302 -9.07 -28.43 17.97
N GLU A 303 -9.47 -29.32 17.06
CA GLU A 303 -8.53 -30.00 16.16
C GLU A 303 -7.68 -29.01 15.36
N ARG A 304 -8.33 -28.00 14.76
CA ARG A 304 -7.62 -26.98 13.97
C ARG A 304 -6.75 -26.07 14.83
N LEU A 305 -7.27 -25.58 15.96
CA LEU A 305 -6.55 -24.66 16.84
C LEU A 305 -5.32 -25.31 17.45
N ARG A 306 -5.36 -26.61 17.80
CA ARG A 306 -4.18 -27.34 18.27
C ARG A 306 -3.04 -27.34 17.26
N ALA A 307 -3.37 -27.51 15.97
CA ALA A 307 -2.39 -27.46 14.89
C ALA A 307 -1.83 -26.04 14.67
N VAL A 308 -2.62 -25.00 14.93
CA VAL A 308 -2.16 -23.60 14.90
C VAL A 308 -1.24 -23.30 16.08
N THR A 309 -1.67 -23.64 17.30
CA THR A 309 -0.91 -23.34 18.53
C THR A 309 0.37 -24.17 18.66
N SER A 310 0.50 -25.30 17.96
CA SER A 310 1.77 -26.06 17.94
C SER A 310 2.86 -25.37 17.12
N GLN A 311 2.49 -24.40 16.27
CA GLN A 311 3.38 -23.62 15.42
C GLN A 311 3.36 -22.14 15.79
N GLU A 312 3.07 -21.84 17.06
CA GLU A 312 2.90 -20.49 17.60
C GLU A 312 4.08 -19.55 17.32
N SER A 313 5.31 -20.07 17.23
CA SER A 313 6.52 -19.28 16.93
C SER A 313 6.54 -18.64 15.54
N LEU A 314 5.67 -19.10 14.62
CA LEU A 314 5.52 -18.52 13.29
C LEU A 314 4.49 -17.38 13.25
N LEU A 315 3.72 -17.19 14.32
CA LEU A 315 2.69 -16.17 14.44
C LEU A 315 3.21 -14.93 15.17
N ALA A 316 2.59 -13.79 14.89
CA ALA A 316 2.77 -12.62 15.74
C ALA A 316 2.16 -12.88 17.13
N THR A 317 2.75 -12.32 18.18
CA THR A 317 2.35 -12.55 19.59
C THR A 317 0.85 -12.34 19.83
N HIS A 318 0.25 -11.29 19.29
CA HIS A 318 -1.20 -11.03 19.44
C HIS A 318 -2.07 -12.07 18.71
N THR A 319 -1.59 -12.62 17.58
CA THR A 319 -2.29 -13.66 16.81
C THR A 319 -2.19 -15.02 17.51
N ALA A 320 -1.03 -15.32 18.10
CA ALA A 320 -0.83 -16.46 18.98
C ALA A 320 -1.78 -16.40 20.19
N ALA A 321 -1.88 -15.22 20.83
CA ALA A 321 -2.80 -14.98 21.94
C ALA A 321 -4.26 -15.27 21.56
N GLU A 322 -4.69 -14.82 20.38
CA GLU A 322 -6.03 -15.10 19.84
C GLU A 322 -6.29 -16.60 19.63
N ALA A 323 -5.33 -17.32 19.04
CA ALA A 323 -5.46 -18.77 18.83
C ALA A 323 -5.62 -19.52 20.15
N ARG A 324 -4.84 -19.14 21.17
CA ARG A 324 -4.95 -19.69 22.54
C ARG A 324 -6.29 -19.32 23.18
N PHE A 325 -6.75 -18.08 23.02
CA PHE A 325 -8.04 -17.63 23.55
C PHE A 325 -9.20 -18.47 23.01
N LEU A 326 -9.26 -18.64 21.69
CA LEU A 326 -10.28 -19.42 21.00
C LEU A 326 -10.22 -20.90 21.38
N LEU A 327 -9.02 -21.44 21.57
CA LEU A 327 -8.84 -22.83 22.02
C LEU A 327 -9.34 -23.02 23.45
N GLY A 328 -9.04 -22.08 24.34
CA GLY A 328 -9.57 -22.04 25.69
C GLY A 328 -11.11 -21.97 25.73
N GLN A 329 -11.70 -21.11 24.90
CA GLN A 329 -13.17 -21.04 24.75
C GLN A 329 -13.76 -22.38 24.29
N ALA A 330 -13.17 -23.00 23.26
CA ALA A 330 -13.66 -24.26 22.72
C ALA A 330 -13.58 -25.39 23.76
N TYR A 331 -12.47 -25.47 24.53
CA TYR A 331 -12.36 -26.43 25.64
C TYR A 331 -13.36 -26.19 26.75
N ASN A 332 -13.57 -24.91 27.14
CA ASN A 332 -14.57 -24.56 28.14
C ASN A 332 -15.99 -24.98 27.71
N ALA A 333 -16.34 -24.73 26.44
CA ALA A 333 -17.63 -25.14 25.89
C ALA A 333 -17.82 -26.67 25.84
N ARG A 334 -16.73 -27.44 25.91
CA ARG A 334 -16.73 -28.90 26.03
C ARG A 334 -16.58 -29.40 27.47
N HIS A 335 -16.58 -28.50 28.45
CA HIS A 335 -16.39 -28.79 29.87
C HIS A 335 -15.05 -29.49 30.17
N ILE A 336 -14.02 -29.15 29.39
CA ILE A 336 -12.64 -29.62 29.56
C ILE A 336 -11.87 -28.50 30.28
N GLU A 337 -12.11 -28.38 31.59
CA GLU A 337 -11.74 -27.19 32.39
C GLU A 337 -10.23 -26.95 32.49
N LEU A 338 -9.44 -28.00 32.72
CA LEU A 338 -7.99 -27.87 32.88
C LEU A 338 -7.34 -27.33 31.60
N GLU A 339 -7.66 -27.91 30.45
CA GLU A 339 -7.17 -27.48 29.16
C GLU A 339 -7.70 -26.10 28.77
N ALA A 340 -8.92 -25.75 29.19
CA ALA A 340 -9.46 -24.40 29.01
C ALA A 340 -8.60 -23.39 29.77
N LEU A 341 -8.36 -23.60 31.07
CA LEU A 341 -7.57 -22.70 31.91
C LEU A 341 -6.15 -22.52 31.38
N LEU A 342 -5.46 -23.60 31.07
CA LEU A 342 -4.09 -23.55 30.53
C LEU A 342 -3.97 -22.69 29.27
N ASN A 343 -4.96 -22.77 28.37
CA ASN A 343 -4.93 -21.96 27.15
C ASN A 343 -5.38 -20.52 27.38
N LEU A 344 -6.32 -20.27 28.29
CA LEU A 344 -6.74 -18.90 28.62
C LEU A 344 -5.66 -18.13 29.38
N GLU A 345 -4.94 -18.76 30.30
CA GLU A 345 -3.80 -18.16 31.01
C GLU A 345 -2.67 -17.81 30.04
N ALA A 346 -2.29 -18.75 29.15
CA ALA A 346 -1.30 -18.47 28.10
C ALA A 346 -1.75 -17.34 27.16
N SER A 347 -3.04 -17.29 26.83
CA SER A 347 -3.61 -16.21 26.02
C SER A 347 -3.51 -14.85 26.71
N GLU A 348 -3.85 -14.77 28.00
CA GLU A 348 -3.73 -13.55 28.79
C GLU A 348 -2.29 -13.01 28.78
N GLU A 349 -1.31 -13.87 29.07
CA GLU A 349 0.10 -13.50 29.10
C GLU A 349 0.56 -12.91 27.76
N LEU A 350 0.19 -13.54 26.64
CA LEU A 350 0.53 -13.08 25.30
C LEU A 350 -0.17 -11.76 24.94
N PHE A 351 -1.42 -11.55 25.37
CA PHE A 351 -2.11 -10.27 25.18
C PHE A 351 -1.44 -9.15 25.97
N VAL A 352 -1.01 -9.41 27.20
CA VAL A 352 -0.24 -8.43 28.00
C VAL A 352 1.09 -8.10 27.32
N GLN A 353 1.82 -9.12 26.85
CA GLN A 353 3.10 -8.93 26.13
C GLN A 353 2.95 -8.11 24.85
N SER A 354 1.82 -8.22 24.17
CA SER A 354 1.50 -7.45 22.96
C SER A 354 0.85 -6.08 23.24
N GLY A 355 0.66 -5.71 24.51
CA GLY A 355 0.04 -4.45 24.92
C GLY A 355 -1.48 -4.39 24.77
N ALA A 356 -2.13 -5.51 24.42
CA ALA A 356 -3.58 -5.62 24.22
C ALA A 356 -4.33 -5.84 25.55
N ASN A 357 -4.25 -4.86 26.46
CA ASN A 357 -4.75 -4.98 27.83
C ASN A 357 -6.26 -5.28 27.93
N ASP A 358 -7.07 -4.74 27.01
CA ASP A 358 -8.52 -4.99 26.99
C ASP A 358 -8.82 -6.47 26.66
N ARG A 359 -8.05 -7.06 25.75
CA ARG A 359 -8.16 -8.48 25.39
C ARG A 359 -7.63 -9.39 26.49
N ALA A 360 -6.56 -9.00 27.16
CA ALA A 360 -6.09 -9.68 28.38
C ALA A 360 -7.15 -9.65 29.50
N ALA A 361 -7.88 -8.54 29.65
CA ALA A 361 -8.99 -8.46 30.61
C ALA A 361 -10.14 -9.41 30.23
N ALA A 362 -10.47 -9.55 28.94
CA ALA A 362 -11.47 -10.52 28.47
C ALA A 362 -11.04 -11.97 28.76
N ALA A 363 -9.76 -12.31 28.59
CA ALA A 363 -9.21 -13.61 28.97
C ALA A 363 -9.38 -13.88 30.47
N ARG A 364 -8.99 -12.93 31.34
CA ARG A 364 -9.18 -13.01 32.79
C ARG A 364 -10.63 -13.23 33.21
N GLN A 365 -11.55 -12.50 32.61
CA GLN A 365 -12.98 -12.66 32.90
C GLN A 365 -13.45 -14.09 32.59
N LEU A 366 -12.95 -14.69 31.52
CA LEU A 366 -13.29 -16.06 31.19
C LEU A 366 -12.62 -17.08 32.13
N ILE A 367 -11.37 -16.85 32.53
CA ILE A 367 -10.67 -17.65 33.54
C ILE A 367 -11.47 -17.70 34.85
N HIS A 368 -11.90 -16.54 35.37
CA HIS A 368 -12.71 -16.47 36.59
C HIS A 368 -14.02 -17.25 36.47
N LYS A 369 -14.71 -17.15 35.32
CA LYS A 369 -15.93 -17.91 35.05
C LYS A 369 -15.68 -19.42 35.07
N VAL A 370 -14.58 -19.90 34.48
CA VAL A 370 -14.22 -21.33 34.48
C VAL A 370 -13.89 -21.81 35.90
N GLN A 371 -13.24 -20.97 36.71
CA GLN A 371 -12.90 -21.28 38.10
C GLN A 371 -14.08 -21.16 39.08
N GLY A 372 -15.23 -20.63 38.64
CA GLY A 372 -16.42 -20.43 39.47
C GLY A 372 -16.33 -19.23 40.41
N PHE A 373 -15.51 -18.22 40.08
CA PHE A 373 -15.48 -16.93 40.78
C PHE A 373 -16.43 -15.96 40.07
N ASP A 374 -17.58 -15.66 40.69
CA ASP A 374 -18.54 -14.63 40.23
C ASP A 374 -18.09 -13.21 40.65
#